data_AF-A0A6B1H252-F1
#
_entry.id   AF-A0A6B1H252-F1
#
_cell.length_a   1.000
_cell.length_b   1.000
_cell.length_c   1.000
_cell.angle_alpha   90.00
_cell.angle_beta   90.00
_cell.angle_gamma   90.00
#
_symmetry.space_group_name_H-M   'P 1'
#
loop_
_entity.id
_entity.type
_entity.pdbx_description
1 polymer ?
#
loop_
_entity_poly.entity_id
_entity_poly.type
_entity_poly.pdbx_seq_one_letter_code
_entity_poly.pdbx_strand_id
1 'polypeptide(L)'
;LLEIVGALFIAQALGVELSLYTQLVVVLTALLASVGAAAIPSAGLVMIFIVLEAIDLTTPEAYALAGLMLSVDRPLDMFRTMVNITSDSVGAAVIAKSEGEELNY
;
A
#
# COMPACT_ATOMS: atom_id res chain seq x y z
N LEU A 1 -0.70 1.65 1.21
CA LEU A 1 -2.10 2.16 1.36
C LEU A 1 -2.99 1.64 0.25
N LEU A 2 -2.53 1.71 -1.00
CA LEU A 2 -3.18 1.07 -2.14
C LEU A 2 -3.42 -0.43 -1.91
N GLU A 3 -2.46 -1.15 -1.33
CA GLU A 3 -2.56 -2.59 -1.13
C GLU A 3 -3.63 -2.96 -0.11
N ILE A 4 -3.75 -2.17 0.95
CA ILE A 4 -4.73 -2.37 2.03
C ILE A 4 -6.13 -2.17 1.46
N VAL A 5 -6.35 -1.06 0.75
CA VAL A 5 -7.65 -0.76 0.11
C VAL A 5 -7.95 -1.78 -0.99
N GLY A 6 -6.94 -2.21 -1.74
CA GLY A 6 -7.05 -3.26 -2.76
C GLY A 6 -7.51 -4.60 -2.20
N ALA A 7 -6.87 -5.07 -1.13
CA ALA A 7 -7.25 -6.32 -0.48
C ALA A 7 -8.68 -6.28 0.08
N LEU A 8 -9.07 -5.15 0.69
CA LEU A 8 -10.45 -4.93 1.14
C LEU A 8 -11.44 -4.95 -0.03
N PHE A 9 -11.12 -4.26 -1.13
CA PHE A 9 -11.94 -4.22 -2.34
C PHE A 9 -12.13 -5.62 -2.92
N ILE A 10 -11.05 -6.41 -3.05
CA ILE A 10 -11.11 -7.77 -3.61
C ILE A 10 -11.97 -8.67 -2.71
N ALA A 11 -11.78 -8.63 -1.41
CA ALA A 11 -12.59 -9.42 -0.47
C ALA A 11 -14.09 -9.04 -0.57
N GLN A 12 -14.40 -7.75 -0.62
CA GLN A 12 -15.78 -7.26 -0.76
C GLN A 12 -16.40 -7.64 -2.11
N ALA A 13 -15.63 -7.54 -3.20
CA ALA A 13 -16.09 -7.92 -4.55
C ALA A 13 -16.40 -9.41 -4.67
N LEU A 14 -15.71 -10.26 -3.89
CA LEU A 14 -15.94 -11.70 -3.82
C LEU A 14 -16.98 -12.10 -2.76
N GLY A 15 -17.52 -11.15 -1.99
CA GLY A 15 -18.45 -11.44 -0.89
C GLY A 15 -17.79 -12.14 0.31
N VAL A 16 -16.46 -12.06 0.42
CA VAL A 16 -15.70 -12.62 1.55
C VAL A 16 -15.68 -11.61 2.69
N GLU A 17 -16.22 -12.00 3.84
CA GLU A 17 -16.21 -11.16 5.03
C GLU A 17 -14.84 -11.21 5.72
N LEU A 18 -14.16 -10.07 5.82
CA LEU A 18 -12.90 -9.96 6.52
C LEU A 18 -13.13 -9.62 7.98
N SER A 19 -12.80 -10.56 8.87
CA SER A 19 -12.78 -10.30 10.31
C SER A 19 -11.80 -9.18 10.68
N LEU A 20 -12.02 -8.51 11.81
CA LEU A 20 -11.09 -7.49 12.32
C LEU A 20 -9.66 -8.02 12.49
N TYR A 21 -9.51 -9.29 12.88
CA TYR A 21 -8.20 -9.94 12.97
C TYR A 21 -7.54 -10.03 11.59
N THR A 22 -8.27 -10.46 10.56
CA THR A 22 -7.76 -10.56 9.20
C THR A 22 -7.40 -9.19 8.63
N GLN A 23 -8.19 -8.15 8.93
CA GLN A 23 -7.87 -6.78 8.52
C GLN A 23 -6.58 -6.27 9.19
N LEU A 24 -6.34 -6.61 10.46
CA LEU A 24 -5.07 -6.30 11.12
C LEU A 24 -3.90 -7.02 10.46
N VAL A 25 -4.06 -8.29 10.08
CA VAL A 25 -3.05 -9.04 9.32
C VAL A 25 -2.74 -8.33 8.00
N VAL A 26 -3.75 -7.87 7.25
CA VAL A 26 -3.55 -7.09 6.02
C VAL A 26 -2.68 -5.86 6.27
N VAL A 27 -3.00 -5.07 7.30
CA VAL A 27 -2.26 -3.84 7.62
C VAL A 27 -0.80 -4.16 8.00
N LEU A 28 -0.58 -5.16 8.85
CA LEU A 28 0.77 -5.54 9.29
C LEU A 28 1.60 -6.11 8.14
N THR A 29 1.02 -6.99 7.33
CA THR A 29 1.71 -7.57 6.16
C THR A 29 2.06 -6.48 5.16
N ALA A 30 1.11 -5.59 4.82
CA ALA A 30 1.37 -4.50 3.90
C ALA A 30 2.46 -3.55 4.41
N LEU A 31 2.46 -3.25 5.72
CA LEU A 31 3.49 -2.44 6.36
C LEU A 31 4.88 -3.11 6.25
N LEU A 32 5.00 -4.36 6.68
CA LEU A 32 6.27 -5.10 6.66
C LEU A 32 6.79 -5.29 5.24
N ALA A 33 5.91 -5.64 4.31
CA ALA A 33 6.26 -5.82 2.92
C ALA A 33 6.70 -4.50 2.27
N SER A 34 6.14 -3.34 2.68
CA SER A 34 6.52 -2.04 2.10
C SER A 34 7.97 -1.65 2.41
N VAL A 35 8.47 -2.08 3.56
CA VAL A 35 9.89 -1.91 3.93
C VAL A 35 10.78 -2.78 3.04
N GLY A 36 10.37 -4.03 2.76
CA GLY A 36 11.10 -4.97 1.93
C GLY A 36 11.03 -4.71 0.42
N ALA A 37 10.03 -3.95 -0.03
CA ALA A 37 9.76 -3.73 -1.45
C ALA A 37 10.54 -2.56 -2.08
N ALA A 38 11.36 -1.84 -1.31
CA ALA A 38 12.15 -0.70 -1.80
C ALA A 38 13.10 -1.07 -2.97
N ALA A 39 13.47 -2.34 -3.11
CA ALA A 39 14.35 -2.83 -4.18
C ALA A 39 13.60 -3.35 -5.43
N ILE A 40 12.27 -3.46 -5.41
CA ILE A 40 11.50 -4.13 -6.46
C ILE A 40 10.95 -3.10 -7.47
N PRO A 41 11.32 -3.17 -8.76
CA PRO A 41 10.71 -2.33 -9.78
C PRO A 41 9.22 -2.69 -9.95
N SER A 42 8.35 -1.69 -9.97
CA SER A 42 6.87 -1.89 -9.97
C SER A 42 6.34 -2.64 -8.73
N ALA A 43 6.89 -2.32 -7.55
CA ALA A 43 6.56 -2.93 -6.26
C ALA A 43 5.05 -3.11 -6.00
N GLY A 44 4.21 -2.15 -6.40
CA GLY A 44 2.76 -2.19 -6.11
C GLY A 44 2.05 -3.45 -6.60
N LEU A 45 2.54 -4.07 -7.69
CA LEU A 45 1.94 -5.25 -8.28
C LEU A 45 2.30 -6.53 -7.55
N VAL A 46 3.55 -6.67 -7.11
CA VAL A 46 4.00 -7.81 -6.32
C VAL A 46 3.34 -7.78 -4.94
N MET A 47 3.18 -6.58 -4.40
CA MET A 47 2.72 -6.34 -3.05
C MET A 47 1.25 -6.74 -2.82
N ILE A 48 0.36 -6.54 -3.80
CA ILE A 48 -1.03 -6.98 -3.64
C ILE A 48 -1.14 -8.51 -3.55
N PHE A 49 -0.32 -9.26 -4.29
CA PHE A 49 -0.32 -10.73 -4.22
C PHE A 49 0.19 -11.23 -2.87
N ILE A 50 1.24 -10.62 -2.32
CA ILE A 50 1.75 -10.95 -0.98
C ILE A 50 0.66 -10.75 0.09
N VAL A 51 -0.09 -9.66 0.00
CA VAL A 51 -1.16 -9.37 0.97
C VAL A 51 -2.31 -10.37 0.85
N LEU A 52 -2.72 -10.74 -0.37
CA LEU A 52 -3.76 -11.74 -0.60
C LEU A 52 -3.35 -13.13 -0.08
N GLU A 53 -2.09 -13.52 -0.29
CA GLU A 53 -1.53 -14.77 0.22
C GLU A 53 -1.52 -14.80 1.76
N ALA A 54 -1.20 -13.68 2.41
CA ALA A 54 -1.19 -13.58 3.87
C ALA A 54 -2.57 -13.72 4.54
N ILE A 55 -3.66 -13.55 3.79
CA ILE A 55 -5.03 -13.74 4.26
C ILE A 55 -5.73 -14.95 3.63
N ASP A 56 -4.98 -15.80 2.95
CA ASP A 56 -5.48 -17.00 2.25
C ASP A 56 -6.54 -16.71 1.17
N LEU A 57 -6.49 -15.51 0.56
CA LEU A 57 -7.40 -15.09 -0.51
C LEU A 57 -6.76 -15.27 -1.89
N THR A 58 -6.40 -16.51 -2.21
CA THR A 58 -5.57 -16.89 -3.38
C THR A 58 -6.37 -17.52 -4.53
N THR A 59 -7.68 -17.29 -4.58
CA THR A 59 -8.55 -17.90 -5.61
C THR A 59 -8.27 -17.31 -7.00
N PRO A 60 -8.57 -18.05 -8.09
CA PRO A 60 -8.42 -17.53 -9.45
C PRO A 60 -9.18 -16.22 -9.69
N GLU A 61 -10.35 -16.05 -9.06
CA GLU A 61 -11.14 -14.83 -9.13
C GLU A 61 -10.45 -13.66 -8.41
N ALA A 62 -9.86 -13.90 -7.23
CA ALA A 62 -9.10 -12.90 -6.50
C ALA A 62 -7.89 -12.39 -7.31
N TYR A 63 -7.16 -13.31 -7.95
CA TYR A 63 -6.05 -12.95 -8.82
C TYR A 63 -6.49 -12.23 -10.10
N ALA A 64 -7.65 -12.59 -10.67
CA ALA A 64 -8.23 -11.85 -11.77
C ALA A 64 -8.56 -10.40 -11.37
N LEU A 65 -9.16 -10.19 -10.20
CA LEU A 65 -9.46 -8.85 -9.67
C LEU A 65 -8.19 -8.05 -9.36
N ALA A 66 -7.16 -8.67 -8.78
CA ALA A 66 -5.84 -8.05 -8.61
C ALA A 66 -5.23 -7.66 -9.98
N GLY A 67 -5.44 -8.50 -11.00
CA GLY A 67 -5.07 -8.20 -12.38
C GLY A 67 -5.80 -6.99 -12.95
N LEU A 68 -7.07 -6.77 -12.62
CA LEU A 68 -7.80 -5.55 -13.05
C LEU A 68 -7.18 -4.28 -12.45
N MET A 69 -6.66 -4.36 -11.22
CA MET A 69 -5.99 -3.23 -10.57
C MET A 69 -4.72 -2.79 -11.33
N LEU A 70 -4.09 -3.67 -12.11
CA LEU A 70 -2.97 -3.30 -13.01
C LEU A 70 -3.35 -2.18 -13.97
N SER A 71 -4.61 -2.15 -14.41
CA SER A 71 -5.11 -1.16 -15.37
C SER A 71 -5.13 0.25 -14.78
N VAL A 72 -5.27 0.36 -13.46
CA VAL A 72 -5.28 1.64 -12.73
C VAL A 72 -3.98 1.90 -11.96
N ASP A 73 -3.03 0.96 -11.97
CA ASP A 73 -1.77 1.09 -11.22
C ASP A 73 -0.96 2.31 -11.70
N ARG A 74 -0.92 2.57 -13.01
CA ARG A 74 -0.15 3.70 -13.56
C ARG A 74 -0.54 5.08 -13.00
N PRO A 75 -1.80 5.53 -13.08
CA PRO A 75 -2.16 6.81 -12.46
C PRO A 75 -2.00 6.78 -10.94
N LEU A 76 -2.28 5.65 -10.28
CA LEU A 76 -2.16 5.52 -8.83
C LEU A 76 -0.70 5.54 -8.35
N ASP A 77 0.24 5.06 -9.14
CA ASP A 77 1.68 5.12 -8.86
C ASP A 77 2.22 6.56 -8.94
N MET A 78 1.70 7.36 -9.87
CA MET A 78 2.02 8.80 -9.93
C MET A 78 1.56 9.52 -8.67
N PHE A 79 0.34 9.25 -8.19
CA PHE A 79 -0.16 9.81 -6.92
C PHE A 79 0.68 9.34 -5.73
N ARG A 80 1.11 8.08 -5.73
CA ARG A 80 1.98 7.51 -4.69
C ARG A 80 3.31 8.25 -4.60
N THR A 81 3.94 8.49 -5.74
CA THR A 81 5.17 9.29 -5.81
C THR A 81 4.95 10.70 -5.24
N MET A 82 3.84 11.36 -5.59
CA MET A 82 3.52 12.69 -5.08
C MET A 82 3.32 12.72 -3.56
N VAL A 83 2.58 11.76 -3.00
CA VAL A 83 2.36 11.66 -1.55
C VAL A 83 3.68 11.39 -0.81
N ASN A 84 4.53 10.50 -1.33
CA ASN A 84 5.82 10.18 -0.71
C ASN A 84 6.75 11.39 -0.66
N ILE A 85 6.89 12.14 -1.77
CA ILE A 85 7.72 13.35 -1.78
C ILE A 85 7.16 14.44 -0.85
N THR A 86 5.83 14.56 -0.79
CA THR A 86 5.16 15.50 0.13
C THR A 86 5.43 15.12 1.60
N SER A 87 5.34 13.83 1.95
CA SER A 87 5.60 13.38 3.32
C SER A 87 7.06 13.59 3.74
N ASP A 88 8.02 13.36 2.83
CA ASP A 88 9.44 13.59 3.11
C ASP A 88 9.72 15.07 3.35
N SER A 89 9.09 15.95 2.56
CA SER A 89 9.21 17.41 2.72
C SER A 89 8.62 17.88 4.06
N VAL A 90 7.45 17.35 4.43
CA VAL A 90 6.83 17.64 5.74
C VAL A 90 7.71 17.10 6.88
N GLY A 91 8.24 15.87 6.74
CA GLY A 91 9.14 15.27 7.71
C GLY A 91 10.40 16.10 7.93
N ALA A 92 11.03 16.57 6.85
CA ALA A 92 12.19 17.45 6.93
C ALA A 92 11.86 18.76 7.66
N ALA A 93 10.73 19.40 7.34
CA ALA A 93 10.30 20.63 8.02
C ALA A 93 10.01 20.43 9.51
N VAL A 94 9.39 19.30 9.89
CA VAL A 94 9.14 18.95 11.29
C VAL A 94 10.45 18.76 12.06
N ILE A 95 11.42 18.05 11.47
CA ILE A 95 12.74 17.80 12.08
C ILE A 95 13.54 19.11 12.20
N ALA A 96 13.58 19.92 11.14
CA ALA A 96 14.26 21.22 11.18
C ALA A 96 13.71 22.11 12.31
N LYS A 97 12.38 22.15 12.47
CA LYS A 97 11.76 22.86 13.60
C LYS A 97 12.11 22.25 14.96
N SER A 98 12.18 20.92 15.08
CA SER A 98 12.52 20.26 16.36
C SER A 98 13.98 20.47 16.77
N GLU A 99 14.88 20.56 15.79
CA GLU A 99 16.31 20.83 16.00
C GLU A 99 16.63 22.33 16.13
N GLY A 100 15.61 23.20 16.06
CA GLY A 100 15.76 24.64 16.25
C GLY A 100 16.32 25.41 15.05
N GLU A 101 16.24 24.84 13.84
CA GLU A 101 16.55 25.56 12.62
C GLU A 101 15.52 26.68 12.36
N GLU A 102 16.01 27.89 12.07
CA GLU A 102 15.15 28.97 11.60
C GLU A 102 14.78 28.75 10.14
N LEU A 103 13.57 28.25 9.95
CA LEU A 103 12.97 28.01 8.66
C LEU A 103 12.60 29.36 7.99
N ASN A 104 13.47 29.85 7.12
CA ASN A 104 13.32 31.12 6.39
C ASN A 104 12.38 30.98 5.18
N TYR A 105 11.11 30.65 5.42
CA TYR A 105 10.05 30.68 4.41
C TYR A 105 8.81 31.40 4.93
#